data_AF-A0A6I2G0Q7-F1
#
_entry.id   AF-A0A6I2G0Q7-F1
#
_cell.length_a   1.000
_cell.length_b   1.000
_cell.length_c   1.000
_cell.angle_alpha   90.00
_cell.angle_beta   90.00
_cell.angle_gamma   90.00
#
_symmetry.space_group_name_H-M   'P 1'
#
loop_
_entity.id
_entity.type
_entity.pdbx_description
1 polymer ?
#
loop_
_entity_poly.entity_id
_entity_poly.type
_entity_poly.pdbx_seq_one_letter_code
_entity_poly.pdbx_strand_id
1 'polypeptide(L)' 'MSQQSHFPSGFGESGIEPTADGIYVDRDGDIWEKQDNGWRLLLQRGVAVDPKSLWDWTEGHVRDYAPFAPVGAGVD' A
#
# COMPACT_ATOMS: atom_id res chain seq x y z
N MET A 1 -11.49 -15.26 -9.24
CA MET A 1 -10.09 -15.54 -9.59
C MET A 1 -9.28 -14.40 -9.00
N SER A 2 -8.70 -14.60 -7.81
CA SER A 2 -7.85 -13.57 -7.19
C SER A 2 -6.51 -13.58 -7.92
N GLN A 3 -6.24 -12.52 -8.67
CA GLN A 3 -4.88 -12.25 -9.15
C GLN A 3 -4.08 -11.87 -7.90
N GLN A 4 -3.49 -12.86 -7.25
CA GLN A 4 -2.45 -12.61 -6.25
C GLN A 4 -1.28 -12.01 -7.02
N SER A 5 -1.05 -10.71 -6.86
CA SER A 5 0.13 -10.05 -7.39
C SER A 5 1.35 -10.85 -6.93
N HIS A 6 2.22 -11.25 -7.85
CA HIS A 6 3.40 -12.05 -7.53
C HIS A 6 4.41 -11.12 -6.84
N PHE A 7 4.36 -11.06 -5.51
CA PHE A 7 5.32 -10.27 -4.72
C PHE A 7 6.70 -10.92 -4.82
N PRO A 8 7.76 -10.18 -5.21
CA PRO A 8 9.11 -10.70 -5.13
C PRO A 8 9.46 -10.98 -3.66
N SER A 9 10.02 -12.16 -3.40
CA SER A 9 10.48 -12.55 -2.06
C SER A 9 11.45 -11.51 -1.50
N GLY A 10 11.25 -11.12 -0.24
CA GLY A 10 12.00 -10.09 0.47
C GLY A 10 11.31 -8.72 0.62
N PHE A 11 10.21 -8.45 -0.09
CA PHE A 11 9.46 -7.19 0.00
C PHE A 11 8.10 -7.38 0.69
N GLY A 12 7.92 -6.74 1.85
CA GLY A 12 6.64 -6.67 2.56
C GLY A 12 6.17 -7.97 3.24
N GLU A 13 6.83 -9.11 3.01
CA GLU A 13 6.43 -10.45 3.49
C GLU A 13 6.27 -10.57 5.01
N SER A 14 6.89 -9.68 5.78
CA SER A 14 6.90 -9.71 7.24
C SER A 14 5.67 -9.07 7.90
N GLY A 15 4.77 -8.43 7.13
CA GLY A 15 3.70 -7.61 7.72
C GLY A 15 4.22 -6.36 8.44
N ILE A 16 5.45 -5.95 8.14
CA ILE A 16 6.07 -4.74 8.67
C ILE A 16 5.67 -3.57 7.78
N GLU A 17 5.20 -2.51 8.42
CA GLU A 17 4.90 -1.24 7.76
C GLU A 17 6.18 -0.62 7.18
N PRO A 18 6.21 -0.25 5.89
CA PRO A 18 7.29 0.53 5.32
C PRO A 18 7.57 1.81 6.11
N THR A 19 8.84 2.06 6.44
CA THR A 19 9.28 3.27 7.15
C THR A 19 9.49 4.47 6.24
N ALA A 20 9.67 4.24 4.94
CA ALA A 20 9.86 5.31 3.97
C ALA A 20 8.52 5.79 3.42
N ASP A 21 8.40 7.10 3.22
CA ASP A 21 7.30 7.70 2.49
C ASP A 21 7.36 7.29 1.00
N GLY A 22 6.19 7.14 0.38
CA GLY A 22 6.10 6.74 -1.02
C GLY A 22 4.82 6.00 -1.38
N ILE A 23 4.79 5.47 -2.61
CA ILE A 23 3.65 4.72 -3.13
C ILE A 23 3.92 3.22 -3.00
N TYR A 24 2.93 2.50 -2.49
CA TYR A 24 2.99 1.07 -2.25
C TYR A 24 1.77 0.37 -2.84
N VAL A 25 1.97 -0.87 -3.29
CA VAL A 25 0.90 -1.79 -3.67
C VAL A 25 0.79 -2.88 -2.62
N ASP A 26 -0.44 -3.21 -2.25
CA ASP A 26 -0.75 -4.26 -1.27
C ASP A 26 -1.07 -5.61 -1.94
N ARG A 27 -1.28 -6.65 -1.12
CA ARG A 27 -1.53 -8.02 -1.59
C ARG A 27 -2.74 -8.16 -2.52
N ASP A 28 -3.73 -7.29 -2.34
CA ASP A 28 -5.00 -7.29 -3.04
C ASP A 28 -4.94 -6.41 -4.31
N GLY A 29 -3.81 -5.71 -4.52
CA GLY A 29 -3.54 -4.84 -5.65
C GLY A 29 -4.02 -3.40 -5.42
N ASP A 30 -4.35 -3.03 -4.17
CA ASP A 30 -4.71 -1.67 -3.84
C ASP A 30 -3.44 -0.79 -3.75
N ILE A 31 -3.56 0.46 -4.18
CA ILE A 31 -2.45 1.43 -4.18
C ILE A 31 -2.61 2.37 -3.00
N TRP A 32 -1.56 2.46 -2.21
CA TRP A 32 -1.47 3.26 -1.01
C TRP A 32 -0.33 4.27 -1.10
N GLU A 33 -0.50 5.41 -0.45
CA GLU A 33 0.54 6.43 -0.24
C GLU A 33 0.88 6.47 1.25
N LYS A 34 2.15 6.23 1.59
CA LYS A 34 2.72 6.48 2.92
C LYS A 34 3.18 7.94 2.98
N GLN A 35 2.74 8.63 4.02
CA GLN A 35 3.21 9.97 4.41
C GLN A 35 3.68 9.93 5.88
N ASP A 36 4.46 10.92 6.31
CA ASP A 36 4.87 11.11 7.71
C ASP A 36 3.73 10.93 8.73
N ASN A 37 2.50 11.34 8.38
CA ASN A 37 1.34 11.33 9.27
C ASN A 37 0.41 10.11 9.12
N GLY A 38 0.71 9.15 8.24
CA GLY A 38 -0.11 7.96 8.07
C GLY A 38 -0.13 7.37 6.67
N TRP A 39 -1.25 6.75 6.33
CA TRP A 39 -1.48 6.08 5.05
C TRP A 39 -2.73 6.60 4.38
N ARG A 40 -2.67 6.71 3.06
CA ARG A 40 -3.79 7.13 2.23
C ARG A 40 -4.02 6.13 1.12
N LEU A 41 -5.25 5.64 1.03
CA LEU A 41 -5.67 4.76 -0.06
C LEU A 41 -5.92 5.63 -1.32
N LEU A 42 -5.22 5.32 -2.40
CA LEU A 42 -5.34 6.03 -3.69
C LEU A 42 -6.21 5.24 -4.68
N LEU A 43 -6.02 3.92 -4.73
CA LEU A 43 -6.73 3.04 -5.65
C LEU A 43 -7.19 1.79 -4.91
N GLN A 44 -8.49 1.49 -4.97
CA GLN A 44 -9.05 0.26 -4.45
C GLN A 44 -9.61 -0.59 -5.57
N ARG A 45 -9.00 -1.74 -5.84
CA ARG A 45 -9.42 -2.71 -6.86
C ARG A 45 -9.67 -2.07 -8.23
N GLY A 46 -8.84 -1.09 -8.60
CA GLY A 46 -8.94 -0.35 -9.85
C GLY A 46 -9.85 0.89 -9.83
N VAL A 47 -10.46 1.23 -8.68
CA VAL A 47 -11.30 2.41 -8.51
C VAL A 47 -10.53 3.48 -7.73
N ALA A 48 -10.43 4.69 -8.30
CA ALA A 48 -9.80 5.81 -7.62
C ALA A 48 -10.60 6.18 -6.36
N VAL A 49 -9.90 6.30 -5.24
CA VAL A 49 -10.49 6.72 -3.96
C VAL A 49 -10.35 8.23 -3.83
N ASP A 50 -11.34 8.87 -3.21
CA ASP A 50 -11.34 10.33 -3.07
C ASP A 50 -10.11 10.80 -2.29
N PRO A 51 -9.33 11.76 -2.85
CA PRO A 51 -8.09 12.22 -2.24
C PRO A 51 -8.29 12.91 -0.88
N LYS A 52 -9.48 13.41 -0.53
CA LYS A 52 -9.73 14.07 0.75
C LYS A 52 -10.10 13.08 1.85
N SER A 53 -10.39 11.84 1.51
CA SER A 53 -10.50 10.74 2.45
C SER A 53 -9.12 10.33 2.95
N LEU A 54 -8.51 11.18 3.78
CA LEU A 54 -7.46 10.73 4.68
C LEU A 54 -8.15 9.85 5.72
N TRP A 55 -7.90 8.56 5.62
CA TRP A 55 -8.29 7.67 6.68
C TRP A 55 -7.28 7.87 7.80
N ASP A 56 -7.72 8.51 8.88
CA ASP A 56 -6.93 8.69 10.10
C ASP A 56 -6.82 7.34 10.81
N TRP A 57 -6.01 6.44 10.24
CA TRP A 57 -5.71 5.13 10.81
C TRP A 57 -4.63 5.28 11.88
N THR A 58 -4.90 6.07 12.91
CA THR A 58 -4.09 6.06 14.12
C THR A 58 -4.29 4.75 14.91
N GLU A 59 -5.39 4.01 14.66
CA GLU A 59 -5.75 2.79 15.42
C GLU A 59 -6.19 1.57 14.57
N GLY A 60 -6.28 1.67 13.24
CA GLY A 60 -6.62 0.55 12.36
C GLY A 60 -5.41 -0.04 11.66
N HIS A 61 -5.24 -1.36 11.72
CA HIS A 61 -4.02 -2.03 11.31
C HIS A 61 -3.88 -2.08 9.78
N VAL A 62 -3.29 -1.04 9.17
CA VAL A 62 -2.82 -1.06 7.76
C VAL A 62 -2.02 -2.34 7.45
N ARG A 63 -1.36 -2.91 8.47
CA ARG A 63 -0.62 -4.17 8.45
C ARG A 63 -1.47 -5.39 8.02
N ASP A 64 -2.79 -5.34 8.14
CA ASP A 64 -3.69 -6.42 7.70
C ASP A 64 -3.74 -6.57 6.18
N TYR A 65 -3.35 -5.52 5.45
CA TYR A 65 -3.27 -5.49 3.99
C TYR A 65 -1.87 -5.85 3.45
N ALA A 66 -0.88 -5.98 4.33
CA ALA A 66 0.45 -6.40 3.95
C ALA A 66 0.44 -7.79 3.25
N PRO A 67 1.45 -8.11 2.42
CA PRO A 67 2.67 -7.34 2.12
C PRO A 67 2.44 -6.03 1.37
N PHE A 68 3.33 -5.06 1.59
CA PHE A 68 3.43 -3.82 0.80
C PHE A 68 4.71 -3.84 -0.03
N ALA A 69 4.59 -3.70 -1.36
CA ALA A 69 5.72 -3.51 -2.25
C ALA A 69 5.78 -2.07 -2.74
N PRO A 70 6.95 -1.42 -2.77
CA PRO A 70 7.08 -0.09 -3.32
C PRO A 70 6.73 -0.12 -4.81
N VAL A 71 5.83 0.77 -5.24
CA VAL A 71 5.62 1.04 -6.65
C VAL A 71 6.78 1.93 -7.07
N GLY A 72 7.81 1.33 -7.63
CA GLY A 72 8.91 2.09 -8.21
C GLY A 72 8.34 3.06 -9.24
N ALA A 73 8.61 4.36 -9.07
CA ALA A 73 8.60 5.25 -10.22
C ALA A 73 9.63 4.63 -11.17
N GLY A 74 9.17 3.98 -12.23
CA GLY A 74 10.05 3.40 -13.22
C GLY A 74 10.99 4.50 -13.72
N VAL A 75 12.24 4.43 -13.29
CA VAL A 75 13.34 5.18 -13.87
C VAL A 75 14.41 4.16 -14.23
N ASP A 76 14.37 3.83 -15.52
CA ASP A 76 15.34 3.11 -16.36
C ASP A 76 15.69 1.65 -16.00
#